data_AF-A0A7S1KKB8-F1
#
_entry.id   AF-A0A7S1KKB8-F1
#
_cell.length_a   1.000
_cell.length_b   1.000
_cell.length_c   1.000
_cell.angle_alpha   90.00
_cell.angle_beta   90.00
_cell.angle_gamma   90.00
#
_symmetry.space_group_name_H-M   'P 1'
#
loop_
_entity.id
_entity.type
_entity.pdbx_description
1 polymer ?
#
loop_
_entity_poly.entity_id
_entity_poly.type
_entity_poly.pdbx_seq_one_letter_code
_entity_poly.pdbx_strand_id
1 'polypeptide(L)'
;AEFPYSENEFVVSGPGCEAGLNVLFRNRDGLTDEELLFWLRDNIEAAFNHRNLKFDAKELFDDLEDESARCLNIMCLENCMCELSKYTKARQNKGRPRNRYHPTLSPIPGSQHMPNLGDWLPSASSASKGKSKSKSKSKSKSK
;
A
#
# COMPACT_ATOMS: atom_id res chain seq x y z
N ALA A 1 -38.54 -5.51 6.94
CA ALA A 1 -37.23 -5.15 7.50
C ALA A 1 -36.62 -4.13 6.57
N GLU A 2 -36.10 -3.02 7.11
CA GLU A 2 -35.36 -2.03 6.33
C GLU A 2 -33.98 -2.61 5.97
N PHE A 3 -33.53 -2.40 4.73
CA PHE A 3 -32.22 -2.87 4.30
C PHE A 3 -31.14 -2.00 4.98
N PRO A 4 -30.12 -2.58 5.63
CA PRO A 4 -29.08 -1.81 6.27
C PRO A 4 -28.25 -1.08 5.20
N TYR A 5 -28.44 0.24 5.09
CA TYR A 5 -27.71 1.06 4.14
C TYR A 5 -26.40 1.53 4.79
N SER A 6 -25.29 0.95 4.35
CA SER A 6 -23.95 1.18 4.91
C SER A 6 -22.89 1.07 3.81
N GLU A 7 -21.67 1.49 4.14
CA GLU A 7 -20.49 1.37 3.27
C GLU A 7 -19.99 -0.07 3.05
N ASN A 8 -20.54 -1.04 3.80
CA ASN A 8 -20.15 -2.44 3.76
C ASN A 8 -21.12 -3.34 2.99
N GLU A 9 -22.33 -2.87 2.71
CA GLU A 9 -23.45 -3.68 2.20
C GLU A 9 -23.88 -3.24 0.80
N PHE A 10 -23.50 -2.05 0.36
CA PHE A 10 -23.90 -1.53 -0.94
C PHE A 10 -22.78 -0.79 -1.67
N VAL A 11 -22.63 -1.10 -2.96
CA VAL A 11 -21.73 -0.41 -3.88
C VAL A 11 -22.25 -0.56 -5.31
N VAL A 12 -21.89 0.38 -6.17
CA VAL A 12 -22.14 0.30 -7.61
C VAL A 12 -20.82 0.55 -8.32
N SER A 13 -20.37 -0.41 -9.10
CA SER A 13 -19.12 -0.29 -9.84
C SER A 13 -19.28 0.66 -11.04
N GLY A 14 -18.39 1.63 -11.13
CA GLY A 14 -18.24 2.46 -12.33
C GLY A 14 -17.27 1.85 -13.35
N PRO A 15 -17.18 2.39 -14.57
CA PRO A 15 -16.21 1.94 -15.59
C PRO A 15 -14.74 2.09 -15.15
N GLY A 16 -14.47 2.97 -14.18
CA GLY A 16 -13.16 3.09 -13.55
C GLY A 16 -12.82 1.86 -12.70
N CYS A 17 -13.76 1.44 -11.86
CA CYS A 17 -13.64 0.26 -11.00
C CYS A 17 -13.57 -1.01 -11.83
N GLU A 18 -14.47 -1.19 -12.81
CA GLU A 18 -14.43 -2.33 -13.75
C GLU A 18 -13.05 -2.48 -14.39
N ALA A 19 -12.52 -1.38 -14.94
CA ALA A 19 -11.20 -1.39 -15.55
C ALA A 19 -10.09 -1.71 -14.53
N GLY A 20 -10.23 -1.30 -13.27
CA GLY A 20 -9.30 -1.63 -12.19
C GLY A 20 -9.35 -3.11 -11.81
N LEU A 21 -10.56 -3.67 -11.67
CA LEU A 21 -10.78 -5.09 -11.43
C LEU A 21 -10.18 -5.95 -12.56
N ASN A 22 -10.29 -5.50 -13.81
CA ASN A 22 -9.68 -6.18 -14.97
C ASN A 22 -8.14 -6.14 -14.97
N VAL A 23 -7.50 -5.24 -14.21
CA VAL A 23 -6.04 -5.29 -13.99
C VAL A 23 -5.70 -6.39 -12.97
N LEU A 24 -6.54 -6.56 -11.95
CA LEU A 24 -6.28 -7.43 -10.81
C LEU A 24 -6.67 -8.89 -11.08
N PHE A 25 -7.83 -9.11 -11.70
CA PHE A 25 -8.44 -10.42 -11.92
C PHE A 25 -8.28 -10.87 -13.38
N ARG A 26 -7.58 -11.98 -13.60
CA ARG A 26 -7.49 -12.64 -14.93
C ARG A 26 -8.68 -13.55 -15.21
N ASN A 27 -9.17 -14.22 -14.18
CA ASN A 27 -10.38 -15.03 -14.20
C ASN A 27 -11.30 -14.51 -13.10
N ARG A 28 -12.57 -14.27 -13.45
CA ARG A 28 -13.60 -13.71 -12.57
C ARG A 28 -14.55 -14.78 -12.04
N ASP A 29 -14.44 -16.01 -12.53
CA ASP A 29 -15.30 -17.15 -12.15
C ASP A 29 -16.81 -16.87 -12.30
N GLY A 30 -17.17 -16.03 -13.27
CA GLY A 30 -18.55 -15.61 -13.51
C GLY A 30 -19.08 -14.54 -12.55
N LEU A 31 -18.29 -14.09 -11.57
CA LEU A 31 -18.68 -13.06 -10.61
C LEU A 31 -18.82 -11.68 -11.27
N THR A 32 -19.80 -10.92 -10.80
CA THR A 32 -19.96 -9.50 -11.15
C THR A 32 -18.86 -8.64 -10.54
N ASP A 33 -18.81 -7.38 -10.96
CA ASP A 33 -17.88 -6.39 -10.42
C ASP A 33 -18.08 -6.17 -8.92
N GLU A 34 -19.35 -6.02 -8.49
CA GLU A 34 -19.71 -5.87 -7.09
C GLU A 34 -19.35 -7.12 -6.29
N GLU A 35 -19.69 -8.31 -6.80
CA GLU A 35 -19.35 -9.59 -6.14
C GLU A 35 -17.83 -9.76 -5.99
N LEU A 36 -17.04 -9.29 -6.95
CA LEU A 36 -15.58 -9.31 -6.85
C LEU A 36 -15.05 -8.33 -5.81
N LEU A 37 -15.69 -7.19 -5.59
CA LEU A 37 -15.32 -6.27 -4.50
C LEU A 37 -15.58 -6.92 -3.14
N PHE A 38 -16.73 -7.60 -2.98
CA PHE A 38 -17.02 -8.39 -1.78
C PHE A 38 -16.03 -9.52 -1.59
N TRP A 39 -15.74 -10.29 -2.64
CA TRP A 39 -14.72 -11.33 -2.59
C TRP A 39 -13.36 -10.75 -2.21
N LEU A 40 -12.98 -9.60 -2.78
CA LEU A 40 -11.71 -8.95 -2.48
C LEU A 40 -11.62 -8.54 -1.02
N ARG A 41 -12.66 -7.92 -0.45
CA ARG A 41 -12.68 -7.58 0.99
C ARG A 41 -12.35 -8.78 1.86
N ASP A 42 -12.99 -9.90 1.58
CA ASP A 42 -12.90 -11.09 2.43
C ASP A 42 -11.57 -11.86 2.23
N ASN A 43 -10.86 -11.63 1.12
CA ASN A 43 -9.68 -12.40 0.73
C ASN A 43 -8.38 -11.59 0.60
N ILE A 44 -8.43 -10.26 0.62
CA ILE A 44 -7.26 -9.39 0.36
C ILE A 44 -6.17 -9.58 1.41
N GLU A 45 -6.54 -9.73 2.68
CA GLU A 45 -5.60 -9.97 3.76
C GLU A 45 -4.83 -11.28 3.54
N ALA A 46 -5.54 -12.37 3.30
CA ALA A 46 -4.93 -13.66 2.99
C ALA A 46 -4.04 -13.57 1.73
N ALA A 47 -4.50 -12.85 0.69
CA ALA A 47 -3.76 -12.66 -0.54
C ALA A 47 -2.46 -11.86 -0.36
N PHE A 48 -2.44 -10.88 0.54
CA PHE A 48 -1.26 -10.08 0.88
C PHE A 48 -0.30 -10.88 1.74
N ASN A 49 -0.80 -11.54 2.79
CA ASN A 49 0.00 -12.37 3.69
C ASN A 49 0.68 -13.53 2.95
N HIS A 50 -0.01 -14.16 1.98
CA HIS A 50 0.59 -15.17 1.09
C HIS A 50 1.77 -14.64 0.24
N ARG A 51 1.86 -13.33 0.03
CA ARG A 51 2.96 -12.66 -0.70
C ARG A 51 4.00 -12.03 0.24
N ASN A 52 3.99 -12.40 1.53
CA ASN A 52 4.83 -11.80 2.57
C ASN A 52 4.65 -10.28 2.72
N LEU A 53 3.49 -9.76 2.30
CA LEU A 53 3.08 -8.39 2.57
C LEU A 53 2.22 -8.44 3.84
N LYS A 54 2.83 -8.12 4.99
CA LYS A 54 2.11 -8.11 6.26
C LYS A 54 0.98 -7.08 6.19
N PHE A 55 -0.25 -7.57 6.30
CA PHE A 55 -1.46 -6.76 6.36
C PHE A 55 -2.41 -7.40 7.35
N ASP A 56 -2.97 -6.58 8.22
CA ASP A 56 -4.01 -6.93 9.17
C ASP A 56 -5.02 -5.79 9.18
N ALA A 57 -6.25 -6.05 8.72
CA ALA A 57 -7.27 -5.01 8.65
C ALA A 57 -7.71 -4.55 10.04
N LYS A 58 -7.65 -5.41 11.06
CA LYS A 58 -8.06 -5.08 12.43
C LYS A 58 -7.08 -4.17 13.13
N GLU A 59 -5.79 -4.33 12.85
CA GLU A 59 -4.76 -3.39 13.30
C GLU A 59 -4.85 -2.05 12.56
N LEU A 60 -5.23 -2.06 11.29
CA LEU A 60 -5.32 -0.83 10.48
C LEU A 60 -6.51 0.06 10.87
N PHE A 61 -7.63 -0.55 11.24
CA PHE A 61 -8.89 0.13 11.60
C PHE A 61 -9.21 -0.01 13.09
N ASP A 62 -8.20 0.10 13.95
CA ASP A 62 -8.34 -0.07 15.40
C ASP A 62 -9.17 1.03 16.07
N ASP A 63 -9.37 2.15 15.36
CA ASP A 63 -10.19 3.29 15.73
C ASP A 63 -11.70 3.03 15.67
N LEU A 64 -12.14 2.03 14.91
CA LEU A 64 -13.55 1.63 14.87
C LEU A 64 -13.93 0.82 16.11
N GLU A 65 -14.97 1.25 16.82
CA GLU A 65 -15.45 0.57 18.04
C GLU A 65 -15.94 -0.86 17.75
N ASP A 66 -16.60 -1.07 16.61
CA ASP A 66 -17.09 -2.37 16.18
C ASP A 66 -16.00 -3.17 15.45
N GLU A 67 -15.48 -4.20 16.12
CA GLU A 67 -14.47 -5.11 15.54
C GLU A 67 -14.95 -5.79 14.25
N SER A 68 -16.25 -6.01 14.09
CA SER A 68 -16.81 -6.66 12.90
C SER A 68 -16.79 -5.74 11.66
N ALA A 69 -16.73 -4.42 11.89
CA ALA A 69 -16.62 -3.41 10.83
C ALA A 69 -15.16 -3.11 10.44
N ARG A 70 -14.16 -3.65 11.16
CA ARG A 70 -12.72 -3.43 10.92
C ARG A 70 -12.24 -4.21 9.70
N CYS A 71 -12.67 -3.78 8.53
CA CYS A 71 -12.31 -4.32 7.24
C CYS A 71 -12.18 -3.21 6.21
N LEU A 72 -11.59 -3.51 5.06
CA LEU A 72 -11.64 -2.58 3.93
C LEU A 72 -13.08 -2.48 3.44
N ASN A 73 -13.72 -1.36 3.74
CA ASN A 73 -15.10 -1.15 3.34
C ASN A 73 -15.25 -1.21 1.80
N ILE A 74 -16.41 -1.64 1.33
CA ILE A 74 -16.60 -1.97 -0.09
C ILE A 74 -16.52 -0.73 -0.97
N MET A 75 -17.02 0.42 -0.49
CA MET A 75 -16.91 1.69 -1.20
C MET A 75 -15.45 2.16 -1.35
N CYS A 76 -14.60 1.94 -0.34
CA CYS A 76 -13.16 2.20 -0.40
C CYS A 76 -12.49 1.29 -1.42
N LEU A 77 -12.89 0.00 -1.49
CA LEU A 77 -12.36 -0.92 -2.48
C LEU A 77 -12.73 -0.50 -3.91
N GLU A 78 -13.96 -0.05 -4.15
CA GLU A 78 -14.38 0.51 -5.44
C GLU A 78 -13.49 1.69 -5.84
N ASN A 79 -13.29 2.64 -4.91
CA ASN A 79 -12.45 3.81 -5.16
C ASN A 79 -10.99 3.40 -5.42
N CYS A 80 -10.46 2.42 -4.66
CA CYS A 80 -9.13 1.86 -4.88
C CYS A 80 -8.99 1.26 -6.28
N MET A 81 -10.00 0.55 -6.79
CA MET A 81 -9.98 0.00 -8.16
C MET A 81 -10.06 1.12 -9.22
N CYS A 82 -10.89 2.13 -8.99
CA CYS A 82 -10.93 3.34 -9.80
C CYS A 82 -9.56 4.02 -9.92
N GLU A 83 -8.85 4.20 -8.80
CA GLU A 83 -7.50 4.77 -8.77
C GLU A 83 -6.46 3.84 -9.40
N LEU A 84 -6.53 2.53 -9.15
CA LEU A 84 -5.65 1.55 -9.79
C LEU A 84 -5.73 1.65 -11.33
N SER A 85 -6.93 1.80 -11.88
CA SER A 85 -7.15 2.02 -13.32
C SER A 85 -6.49 3.30 -13.81
N LYS A 86 -6.66 4.42 -13.08
CA LYS A 86 -6.04 5.72 -13.41
C LYS A 86 -4.52 5.63 -13.39
N TYR A 87 -3.92 5.08 -12.34
CA TYR A 87 -2.47 4.93 -12.22
C TYR A 87 -1.91 3.97 -13.27
N THR A 88 -2.60 2.87 -13.55
CA THR A 88 -2.19 1.93 -14.60
C THR A 88 -2.17 2.61 -15.97
N LYS A 89 -3.20 3.39 -16.30
CA LYS A 89 -3.26 4.19 -17.55
C LYS A 89 -2.14 5.21 -17.62
N ALA A 90 -1.92 5.97 -16.54
CA ALA A 90 -0.84 6.96 -16.46
C ALA A 90 0.54 6.32 -16.68
N ARG A 91 0.82 5.19 -16.01
CA ARG A 91 2.08 4.45 -16.15
C ARG A 91 2.29 3.90 -17.56
N GLN A 92 1.21 3.49 -18.23
CA GLN A 92 1.26 3.01 -19.61
C GLN A 92 1.25 4.13 -20.65
N ASN A 93 1.27 5.41 -20.24
CA ASN A 93 1.09 6.58 -21.10
C ASN A 93 -0.20 6.52 -21.94
N LYS A 94 -1.24 5.86 -21.41
CA LYS A 94 -2.56 5.77 -22.04
C LYS A 94 -3.50 6.83 -21.47
N GLY A 95 -4.37 7.36 -22.34
CA GLY A 95 -5.32 8.42 -21.99
C GLY A 95 -4.69 9.81 -21.97
N ARG A 96 -5.41 10.77 -21.39
CA ARG A 96 -5.02 12.19 -21.38
C ARG A 96 -5.00 12.72 -19.94
N PRO A 97 -3.91 12.48 -19.17
CA PRO A 97 -3.74 13.06 -17.85
C PRO A 97 -3.91 14.58 -17.94
N ARG A 98 -4.74 15.16 -17.08
CA ARG A 98 -5.01 16.61 -17.09
C ARG A 98 -3.76 17.40 -16.75
N ASN A 99 -2.99 16.92 -15.77
CA ASN A 99 -1.70 17.47 -15.37
C ASN A 99 -0.61 16.40 -15.47
N ARG A 100 0.58 16.81 -15.90
CA ARG A 100 1.81 16.04 -15.79
C ARG A 100 2.77 16.83 -14.92
N TYR A 101 3.18 16.25 -13.81
CA TYR A 101 4.13 16.86 -12.90
C TYR A 101 5.53 16.42 -13.30
N HIS A 102 6.45 17.37 -13.43
CA HIS A 102 7.87 17.10 -13.59
C HIS A 102 8.52 17.17 -12.21
N PRO A 103 9.33 16.17 -11.82
CA PRO A 103 10.06 16.25 -10.56
C PRO A 103 11.03 17.43 -10.63
N THR A 104 10.90 18.33 -9.66
CA THR A 104 11.79 19.49 -9.52
C THR A 104 12.74 19.22 -8.37
N LEU A 105 14.05 19.38 -8.60
CA LEU A 105 15.06 19.28 -7.55
C LEU A 105 15.11 20.53 -6.66
N SER A 106 14.63 21.66 -7.19
CA SER A 106 14.49 22.89 -6.42
C SER A 106 13.32 22.77 -5.44
N PRO A 107 13.50 23.20 -4.18
CA PRO A 107 12.41 23.25 -3.21
C PRO A 107 11.30 24.17 -3.71
N ILE A 108 10.05 23.82 -3.40
CA ILE A 108 8.89 24.60 -3.79
C ILE A 108 8.99 25.97 -3.09
N PRO A 109 8.91 27.11 -3.83
CA PRO A 109 9.00 28.42 -3.20
C PRO A 109 7.96 28.58 -2.09
N GLY A 110 8.41 28.86 -0.86
CA GLY A 110 7.53 28.98 0.31
C GLY A 110 7.15 27.67 1.00
N SER A 111 7.60 26.49 0.51
CA SER A 111 7.51 25.28 1.34
C SER A 111 8.45 25.44 2.51
N GLN A 112 7.92 25.46 3.73
CA GLN A 112 8.74 25.31 4.92
C GLN A 112 9.58 24.04 4.76
N HIS A 113 10.84 24.09 5.18
CA HIS A 113 11.68 22.90 5.25
C HIS A 113 10.97 21.88 6.12
N MET A 114 10.34 20.86 5.51
CA MET A 114 9.86 19.75 6.29
C MET A 114 11.11 19.09 6.89
N PRO A 115 11.16 18.88 8.22
CA PRO A 115 12.27 18.16 8.81
C PRO A 115 12.43 16.84 8.06
N ASN A 116 13.68 16.46 7.83
CA ASN A 116 13.97 15.22 7.14
C ASN A 116 13.36 14.07 7.97
N LEU A 117 12.87 13.00 7.34
CA LEU A 117 12.28 11.87 8.09
C LEU A 117 13.25 11.31 9.14
N GLY A 118 14.56 11.47 8.91
CA GLY A 118 15.64 11.16 9.84
C GLY A 118 15.71 12.01 11.10
N ASP A 119 15.10 13.20 11.13
CA ASP A 119 15.08 14.09 12.31
C ASP A 119 14.04 13.64 13.35
N TRP A 120 13.05 12.84 12.93
CA TRP A 120 12.02 12.24 13.81
C TRP A 120 12.37 10.82 14.25
N LEU A 121 13.36 10.19 13.62
CA LEU A 121 13.88 8.90 14.05
C LEU A 121 14.83 9.13 15.23
N PRO A 122 14.63 8.51 16.40
CA PRO A 122 15.60 8.59 17.47
C PRO A 122 16.95 8.12 16.93
N SER A 123 18.00 8.94 17.10
CA SER A 123 19.36 8.57 16.73
C SER A 123 19.67 7.22 17.35
N ALA A 124 20.07 6.23 16.55
CA ALA A 124 20.52 4.94 17.06
C ALA A 124 21.77 5.17 17.93
N SER A 125 21.56 5.38 19.23
CA SER A 125 22.61 5.55 20.21
C SER A 125 22.96 4.19 20.80
N SER A 126 24.24 3.84 20.63
CA SER A 126 25.01 2.85 21.39
C SER A 126 24.73 1.35 21.15
N ALA A 127 25.24 0.82 20.03
CA ALA A 127 25.83 -0.53 20.05
C ALA A 127 27.33 -0.39 20.33
N SER A 128 27.74 -0.87 21.50
CA SER A 128 29.11 -0.83 22.01
C SER A 128 30.11 -1.49 21.05
N LYS A 129 31.22 -0.79 20.76
CA LYS A 129 32.39 -1.36 20.09
C LYS A 129 33.03 -2.43 20.98
N GLY A 130 32.71 -3.69 20.74
CA GLY A 130 33.50 -4.82 21.22
C GLY A 130 34.90 -4.79 20.61
N LYS A 131 35.92 -4.64 21.47
CA LYS A 131 37.35 -4.67 21.11
C LYS A 131 37.71 -6.00 20.42
N SER A 132 38.03 -5.96 19.12
CA SER A 132 38.76 -7.03 18.46
C SER A 132 40.23 -6.97 18.87
N LYS A 133 40.68 -7.92 19.70
CA LYS A 133 42.10 -8.12 20.02
C LYS A 133 42.86 -8.52 18.75
N SER A 134 43.84 -7.71 18.36
CA SER A 134 44.86 -8.05 17.38
C SER A 134 45.74 -9.19 17.91
N LYS A 135 45.73 -10.35 17.24
CA LYS A 135 46.79 -11.36 17.37
C LYS A 135 47.81 -11.10 16.27
N SER A 136 49.02 -10.74 16.70
CA SER A 136 50.24 -10.73 15.92
C SER A 136 50.49 -12.11 15.31
N LYS A 137 50.74 -12.18 14.00
CA LYS A 137 51.39 -13.32 13.36
C LYS A 137 52.69 -12.85 12.70
N SER A 138 53.72 -13.60 13.04
CA SER A 138 55.13 -13.43 12.76
C SER A 138 55.48 -13.53 11.28
N LYS A 139 56.55 -12.80 10.92
CA LYS A 139 57.30 -12.88 9.66
C LYS A 139 57.73 -14.32 9.33
N SER A 140 57.64 -14.69 8.06
CA SER A 140 58.69 -15.47 7.38
C SER A 140 58.89 -14.92 5.96
N LYS A 141 60.18 -14.69 5.65
CA LYS A 141 60.71 -14.19 4.37
C LYS A 141 60.83 -15.34 3.37
N SER A 142 60.75 -14.99 2.10
CA SER A 142 61.08 -15.81 0.93
C SER A 142 62.47 -16.45 0.99
N LYS A 143 62.54 -17.70 0.53
CA LYS A 143 63.39 -18.14 -0.59
C LYS A 143 62.82 -19.42 -1.16
#